data_AF-A0AA96ZTM1-F1
#
_entry.id   AF-A0AA96ZTM1-F1
#
_cell.length_a   1.000
_cell.length_b   1.000
_cell.length_c   1.000
_cell.angle_alpha   90.00
_cell.angle_beta   90.00
_cell.angle_gamma   90.00
#
_symmetry.space_group_name_H-M   'P 1'
#
loop_
_entity.id
_entity.type
_entity.pdbx_description
1 polymer ?
#
loop_
_entity_poly.entity_id
_entity_poly.type
_entity_poly.pdbx_seq_one_letter_code
_entity_poly.pdbx_strand_id
1 'polypeptide(L)'
;MKKLLFSRESECIQPIRELVEKQNHRTLILWALDCTTRILPIFEEKHPTDQRPQKTVENARLWARGDIIRRLLFPKFRREQQKNGVQFKPSDPHIGNQDEA
;
A
#
# COMPACT_ATOMS: atom_id res chain seq x y z
N MET A 1 20.79 5.02 3.77
CA MET A 1 20.74 4.09 2.62
C MET A 1 19.63 3.07 2.88
N LYS A 2 18.60 2.98 2.04
CA LYS A 2 17.52 2.00 2.21
C LYS A 2 18.06 0.62 1.83
N LYS A 3 18.34 -0.23 2.81
CA LYS A 3 18.68 -1.64 2.54
C LYS A 3 17.38 -2.36 2.17
N LEU A 4 17.28 -2.81 0.92
CA LEU A 4 16.27 -3.79 0.55
C LEU A 4 16.64 -5.08 1.28
N LEU A 5 15.69 -5.67 2.00
CA LEU A 5 15.92 -6.94 2.72
C LEU A 5 16.20 -8.09 1.72
N PHE A 6 15.74 -7.96 0.49
CA PHE A 6 15.89 -8.95 -0.58
C PHE A 6 16.19 -8.27 -1.92
N SER A 7 17.05 -8.88 -2.74
CA SER A 7 17.30 -8.45 -4.13
C SER A 7 16.35 -9.17 -5.09
N ARG A 8 16.20 -8.66 -6.32
CA ARG A 8 15.35 -9.28 -7.34
C ARG A 8 15.81 -10.71 -7.68
N GLU A 9 17.08 -11.01 -7.47
CA GLU A 9 17.75 -12.28 -7.76
C GLU A 9 17.72 -13.25 -6.58
N SER A 10 17.27 -12.82 -5.38
CA SER A 10 17.23 -13.69 -4.21
C SER A 10 16.29 -14.90 -4.46
N GLU A 11 16.77 -16.11 -4.18
CA GLU A 11 16.02 -17.35 -4.44
C GLU A 11 14.66 -17.38 -3.73
N CYS A 12 14.61 -16.88 -2.49
CA CYS A 12 13.39 -16.86 -1.67
C CYS A 12 12.23 -16.05 -2.27
N ILE A 13 12.51 -15.09 -3.16
CA ILE A 13 11.45 -14.28 -3.81
C ILE A 13 11.11 -14.76 -5.22
N GLN A 14 11.86 -15.72 -5.78
CA GLN A 14 11.58 -16.23 -7.13
C GLN A 14 10.17 -16.78 -7.28
N PRO A 15 9.64 -17.58 -6.33
CA PRO A 15 8.30 -18.14 -6.46
C PRO A 15 7.21 -17.06 -6.56
N ILE A 16 7.30 -16.01 -5.73
CA ILE A 16 6.31 -14.92 -5.76
C ILE A 16 6.46 -14.07 -7.02
N ARG A 17 7.68 -13.86 -7.50
CA ARG A 17 7.95 -13.12 -8.75
C ARG A 17 7.34 -13.82 -9.96
N GLU A 18 7.57 -15.12 -10.11
CA GLU A 18 6.98 -15.91 -11.18
C GLU A 18 5.46 -15.92 -11.13
N LEU A 19 4.90 -16.02 -9.92
CA LEU A 19 3.44 -15.98 -9.75
C LEU A 19 2.89 -14.63 -10.21
N VAL A 20 3.52 -13.53 -9.79
CA VAL A 20 3.11 -12.16 -10.16
C VAL A 20 3.16 -11.95 -11.67
N GLU A 21 4.21 -12.42 -12.34
CA GLU A 21 4.39 -12.27 -13.79
C GLU A 21 3.34 -13.05 -14.60
N LYS A 22 2.79 -14.15 -14.05
CA LYS A 22 1.76 -14.98 -14.70
C LYS A 22 0.33 -14.47 -14.46
N GLN A 23 0.10 -13.60 -13.47
CA GLN A 23 -1.24 -13.10 -13.17
C GLN A 23 -1.64 -11.90 -14.03
N ASN A 24 -2.93 -11.78 -14.32
CA ASN A 24 -3.45 -10.57 -14.96
C ASN A 24 -3.42 -9.36 -13.99
N HIS A 25 -3.38 -8.16 -14.56
CA HIS A 25 -3.29 -6.91 -13.80
C HIS A 25 -4.42 -6.73 -12.77
N ARG A 26 -5.63 -7.18 -13.09
CA ARG A 26 -6.79 -7.08 -12.19
C ARG A 26 -6.61 -7.95 -10.94
N THR A 27 -6.10 -9.16 -11.11
CA THR A 27 -5.82 -10.12 -10.03
C THR A 27 -4.74 -9.57 -9.11
N LEU A 28 -3.66 -9.00 -9.67
CA LEU A 28 -2.61 -8.37 -8.88
C LEU A 28 -3.12 -7.19 -8.06
N ILE A 29 -4.02 -6.39 -8.62
CA ILE A 29 -4.62 -5.25 -7.88
C ILE A 29 -5.54 -5.75 -6.77
N LEU A 30 -6.37 -6.76 -7.03
CA LEU A 30 -7.22 -7.34 -5.99
C LEU A 30 -6.39 -7.98 -4.87
N TRP A 31 -5.31 -8.67 -5.22
CA TRP A 31 -4.37 -9.24 -4.25
C TRP A 31 -3.70 -8.15 -3.41
N ALA A 32 -3.19 -7.09 -4.04
CA ALA A 32 -2.60 -5.94 -3.32
C ALA A 32 -3.63 -5.23 -2.42
N LEU A 33 -4.90 -5.18 -2.85
CA LEU A 33 -6.01 -4.64 -2.06
C LEU A 33 -6.37 -5.52 -0.87
N ASP A 34 -6.26 -6.83 -1.02
CA ASP A 34 -6.44 -7.77 0.06
C ASP A 34 -5.31 -7.63 1.09
N CYS A 35 -4.05 -7.52 0.65
CA CYS A 35 -2.93 -7.25 1.54
C CYS A 35 -3.09 -5.96 2.35
N THR A 36 -3.71 -4.92 1.76
CA THR A 36 -3.93 -3.64 2.45
C THR A 36 -4.96 -3.77 3.58
N THR A 37 -5.88 -4.72 3.54
CA THR A 37 -6.84 -4.94 4.66
C THR A 37 -6.15 -5.29 5.96
N ARG A 38 -5.03 -6.00 5.89
CA ARG A 38 -4.24 -6.42 7.06
C ARG A 38 -3.33 -5.31 7.56
N ILE A 39 -2.85 -4.44 6.65
CA ILE A 39 -1.90 -3.36 6.99
C ILE A 39 -2.64 -2.09 7.43
N LEU A 40 -3.85 -1.84 6.91
CA LEU A 40 -4.61 -0.63 7.20
C LEU A 40 -4.86 -0.42 8.71
N PRO A 41 -5.27 -1.43 9.50
CA PRO A 41 -5.44 -1.26 10.95
C PRO A 41 -4.17 -0.84 11.68
N ILE A 42 -3.01 -1.39 11.26
CA ILE A 42 -1.69 -1.04 11.83
C ILE A 42 -1.34 0.42 11.52
N PHE A 43 -1.73 0.91 10.34
CA PHE A 43 -1.55 2.32 9.98
C PHE A 43 -2.50 3.22 10.78
N GLU A 44 -3.77 2.85 10.88
CA GLU A 44 -4.81 3.60 11.59
C GLU A 44 -4.50 3.73 13.09
N GLU A 45 -3.87 2.72 13.70
CA GLU A 45 -3.38 2.77 15.08
C GLU A 45 -2.34 3.88 15.28
N LYS A 46 -1.40 4.04 14.33
CA LYS A 46 -0.35 5.06 14.41
C LYS A 46 -0.83 6.45 13.98
N HIS A 47 -1.81 6.52 13.08
CA HIS A 47 -2.33 7.75 12.49
C HIS A 47 -3.86 7.77 12.44
N PRO A 48 -4.55 7.81 13.61
CA PRO A 48 -5.99 7.64 13.69
C PRO A 48 -6.79 8.77 13.00
N THR A 49 -6.19 9.94 12.84
CA THR A 49 -6.83 11.09 12.16
C THR A 49 -6.67 11.05 10.64
N ASP A 50 -5.83 10.14 10.11
CA ASP A 50 -5.53 10.08 8.70
C ASP A 50 -6.40 9.03 7.97
N GLN A 51 -7.56 9.49 7.50
CA GLN A 51 -8.52 8.65 6.75
C GLN A 51 -8.11 8.41 5.28
N ARG A 52 -7.00 8.97 4.81
CA ARG A 52 -6.63 8.92 3.38
C ARG A 52 -6.37 7.49 2.90
N PRO A 53 -5.68 6.61 3.66
CA PRO A 53 -5.44 5.24 3.21
C PRO A 53 -6.73 4.43 3.10
N GLN A 54 -7.63 4.58 4.07
CA GLN A 54 -8.95 3.93 4.05
C GLN A 54 -9.75 4.31 2.80
N LYS A 55 -9.87 5.62 2.52
CA LYS A 55 -10.52 6.12 1.29
C LYS A 55 -9.83 5.63 0.02
N THR A 56 -8.51 5.45 0.04
CA THR A 56 -7.77 4.95 -1.13
C THR A 56 -8.10 3.49 -1.42
N VAL A 57 -8.14 2.65 -0.38
CA VAL A 57 -8.46 1.23 -0.48
C VAL A 57 -9.89 1.04 -0.99
N GLU A 58 -10.86 1.80 -0.46
CA GLU A 58 -12.25 1.75 -0.91
C GLU A 58 -12.41 2.12 -2.39
N ASN A 59 -11.82 3.24 -2.79
CA ASN A 59 -11.83 3.70 -4.19
C ASN A 59 -11.18 2.67 -5.13
N ALA A 60 -10.04 2.10 -4.74
CA ALA A 60 -9.37 1.09 -5.55
C ALA A 60 -10.17 -0.23 -5.65
N ARG A 61 -10.96 -0.59 -4.63
CA ARG A 61 -11.92 -1.71 -4.69
C ARG A 61 -13.03 -1.47 -5.69
N LEU A 62 -13.65 -0.28 -5.69
CA LEU A 62 -14.67 0.11 -6.66
C LEU A 62 -14.12 0.06 -8.09
N TRP A 63 -12.88 0.53 -8.29
CA TRP A 63 -12.21 0.45 -9.59
C TRP A 63 -11.95 -1.00 -10.01
N ALA A 64 -11.47 -1.85 -9.10
CA ALA A 64 -11.18 -3.25 -9.39
C ALA A 64 -12.43 -4.08 -9.70
N ARG A 65 -13.61 -3.67 -9.18
CA ARG A 65 -14.91 -4.25 -9.53
C ARG A 65 -15.44 -3.79 -10.89
N GLY A 66 -14.98 -2.64 -11.38
CA GLY A 66 -15.46 -2.01 -12.61
C GLY A 66 -16.54 -0.96 -12.38
N ASP A 67 -16.84 -0.66 -11.11
CA ASP A 67 -17.89 0.29 -10.71
C ASP A 67 -17.47 1.74 -10.98
N ILE A 68 -16.16 2.01 -11.03
CA ILE A 68 -15.61 3.31 -11.42
C ILE A 68 -14.48 3.17 -12.44
N ILE A 69 -14.46 4.06 -13.43
CA ILE A 69 -13.40 4.15 -14.44
C ILE A 69 -12.15 4.83 -13.86
N ARG A 70 -10.96 4.39 -14.30
CA ARG A 70 -9.62 4.87 -13.85
C ARG A 70 -9.50 6.39 -13.79
N ARG A 71 -10.17 7.10 -14.71
CA ARG A 71 -10.15 8.56 -14.80
C ARG A 71 -10.86 9.27 -13.63
N LEU A 72 -11.75 8.59 -12.92
CA LEU A 72 -12.46 9.11 -11.76
C LEU A 72 -11.73 8.82 -10.42
N LEU A 73 -10.73 7.94 -10.43
CA LEU A 73 -10.04 7.45 -9.22
C LEU A 73 -9.06 8.49 -8.60
N PHE A 74 -8.40 9.30 -9.43
CA PHE A 74 -7.27 10.15 -9.03
C PHE A 74 -7.44 11.69 -9.04
N PRO A 75 -8.45 12.31 -9.69
CA PRO A 75 -8.55 13.79 -9.73
C PRO A 75 -8.85 14.46 -8.38
N LYS A 76 -9.52 13.75 -7.46
CA LYS A 76 -9.85 14.26 -6.11
C LYS A 76 -8.75 13.93 -5.10
N PHE A 77 -8.15 12.75 -5.20
CA PHE A 77 -7.08 12.30 -4.30
C PHE A 77 -5.94 13.33 -4.21
N ARG A 78 -5.30 13.72 -5.32
CA ARG A 78 -4.15 14.64 -5.28
C ARG A 78 -4.48 16.03 -4.70
N ARG A 79 -5.68 16.56 -4.94
CA ARG A 79 -6.07 17.91 -4.48
C ARG A 79 -6.49 17.95 -3.01
N GLU A 80 -7.10 16.89 -2.51
CA GLU A 80 -7.52 16.77 -1.11
C GLU A 80 -6.30 16.55 -0.19
N GLN A 81 -5.27 15.89 -0.72
CA GLN A 81 -3.96 15.67 -0.08
C GLN A 81 -3.17 16.96 0.17
N GLN A 82 -3.24 17.91 -0.76
CA GLN A 82 -2.55 19.19 -0.64
C GLN A 82 -3.28 20.20 0.26
N LYS A 83 -4.62 20.13 0.33
CA LYS A 83 -5.43 21.04 1.16
C LYS A 83 -5.31 20.78 2.67
N ASN A 84 -5.06 19.54 3.08
CA ASN A 84 -4.98 19.17 4.49
C ASN A 84 -3.58 19.33 5.11
N GLY A 85 -2.60 19.88 4.38
CA GLY A 85 -1.30 20.26 4.95
C GLY A 85 -0.43 19.10 5.45
N VAL A 86 -0.80 17.83 5.20
CA VAL A 86 -0.03 16.67 5.67
C VAL A 86 1.10 16.36 4.69
N GLN A 87 2.27 16.92 4.99
CA GLN A 87 3.56 16.51 4.43
C GLN A 87 3.74 14.99 4.66
N PHE A 88 3.99 14.23 3.60
CA PHE A 88 4.47 12.85 3.71
C PHE A 88 5.91 12.91 4.25
N LYS A 89 6.08 12.94 5.57
CA LYS A 89 7.41 12.89 6.18
C LYS A 89 7.95 11.46 6.07
N PRO A 90 9.09 11.24 5.39
CA PRO A 90 9.75 9.94 5.35
C PRO A 90 10.57 9.76 6.64
N SER A 91 9.90 9.70 7.78
CA SER A 91 10.56 9.57 9.07
C SER A 91 9.55 9.09 10.09
N ASP A 92 9.62 7.81 10.43
CA ASP A 92 9.95 7.45 11.82
C ASP A 92 10.68 6.09 11.86
N PRO A 93 11.97 6.09 12.25
CA PRO A 93 12.71 4.90 12.62
C PRO A 93 12.48 4.65 14.12
N HIS A 94 11.44 3.90 14.48
CA HIS A 94 11.37 3.28 15.80
C HIS A 94 10.37 2.13 15.81
N ILE A 95 10.90 0.92 15.65
CA ILE A 95 10.49 -0.17 16.53
C ILE A 95 11.77 -0.50 17.29
N GLY A 96 11.84 0.01 18.51
CA GLY A 96 12.88 -0.36 19.46
C GLY A 96 12.74 -1.83 19.82
N ASN A 97 13.90 -2.48 19.91
CA ASN A 97 14.32 -3.51 20.86
C ASN A 97 13.35 -4.63 21.22
N GLN A 98 13.78 -5.86 20.89
CA GLN A 98 13.63 -7.14 21.61
C GLN A 98 14.11 -8.22 20.62
N ASP A 99 15.01 -9.18 20.84
CA ASP A 99 15.80 -9.72 21.96
C ASP A 99 16.91 -10.56 21.25
N GLU A 100 18.19 -10.43 21.62
CA GLU A 100 18.91 -11.35 22.52
C GLU A 100 19.46 -12.62 21.82
N ALA A 101 20.79 -12.80 21.95
CA ALA A 101 21.69 -13.87 21.47
C ALA A 101 22.23 -13.80 20.02
#